data_AF-A0A0B8QDN1-F1
#
_entry.id   AF-A0A0B8QDN1-F1
#
_cell.length_a   1.000
_cell.length_b   1.000
_cell.length_c   1.000
_cell.angle_alpha   90.00
_cell.angle_beta   90.00
_cell.angle_gamma   90.00
#
_symmetry.space_group_name_H-M   'P 1'
#
loop_
_entity.id
_entity.type
_entity.pdbx_description
1 polymer ?
#
loop_
_entity_poly.entity_id
_entity_poly.type
_entity_poly.pdbx_seq_one_letter_code
_entity_poly.pdbx_strand_id
1 'polypeptide(L)' 'MDGMHRVCKALMNGDSHIRAVRFPHVIEPNFIDVDPDTLPY' A
#
# COMPACT_ATOMS: atom_id res chain seq x y z
N MET A 1 0.56 -1.45 1.01
CA MET A 1 0.46 -0.46 -0.09
C MET A 1 -0.77 -0.81 -0.90
N ASP A 2 -1.86 -0.08 -0.70
CA ASP A 2 -3.17 -0.43 -1.24
C ASP A 2 -3.21 -0.37 -2.79
N GLY A 3 -4.01 -1.24 -3.41
CA GLY A 3 -4.12 -1.36 -4.87
C GLY A 3 -4.61 -0.07 -5.52
N MET A 4 -5.50 0.68 -4.84
CA MET A 4 -6.09 1.92 -5.35
C MET A 4 -5.03 3.01 -5.58
N HIS A 5 -4.09 3.16 -4.65
CA HIS A 5 -2.99 4.12 -4.77
C HIS A 5 -2.12 3.84 -6.00
N ARG A 6 -1.93 2.55 -6.34
CA ARG A 6 -1.13 2.15 -7.50
C ARG A 6 -1.85 2.46 -8.81
N VAL A 7 -3.18 2.34 -8.84
CA VAL A 7 -4.02 2.71 -9.98
C VAL A 7 -3.97 4.21 -10.23
N CYS A 8 -4.18 5.02 -9.21
CA CYS A 8 -4.08 6.48 -9.34
C CYS A 8 -2.69 6.92 -9.83
N LYS A 9 -1.63 6.31 -9.29
CA LYS A 9 -0.25 6.58 -9.71
C LYS A 9 -0.03 6.23 -11.19
N ALA A 10 -0.47 5.07 -11.64
CA ALA A 10 -0.35 4.63 -13.03
C ALA A 10 -1.10 5.58 -13.99
N LEU A 11 -2.31 6.00 -13.62
CA LEU A 11 -3.09 6.98 -14.39
C LEU A 11 -2.35 8.32 -14.49
N MET A 12 -1.82 8.83 -13.38
CA MET A 12 -1.06 10.10 -13.36
C MET A 12 0.22 10.03 -14.21
N ASN A 13 0.82 8.85 -14.31
CA ASN A 13 2.02 8.62 -15.12
C ASN A 13 1.73 8.33 -16.59
N GLY A 14 0.45 8.14 -16.98
CA GLY A 14 0.08 7.68 -18.32
C GLY A 14 0.41 6.21 -18.59
N ASP A 15 0.63 5.41 -17.54
CA ASP A 15 0.90 4.00 -17.66
C ASP A 15 -0.37 3.24 -18.09
N SER A 16 -0.26 2.39 -19.11
CA SER A 16 -1.37 1.56 -19.56
C SER A 16 -1.60 0.31 -18.68
N HIS A 17 -0.62 -0.05 -17.84
CA HIS A 17 -0.63 -1.27 -17.05
C HIS A 17 0.05 -1.07 -15.70
N ILE A 18 -0.32 -1.90 -14.72
CA ILE A 18 0.33 -1.95 -13.40
C ILE A 18 1.01 -3.30 -13.24
N ARG A 19 2.26 -3.32 -12.77
CA ARG A 19 2.97 -4.57 -12.49
C ARG A 19 2.32 -5.29 -11.32
N ALA A 20 1.89 -6.54 -11.50
CA ALA A 20 1.50 -7.37 -10.37
C ALA A 20 2.71 -7.59 -9.44
N VAL A 21 2.49 -7.52 -8.13
CA VAL A 21 3.52 -7.80 -7.12
C VAL A 21 2.92 -8.81 -6.15
N ARG A 22 3.61 -9.95 -6.01
CA ARG A 22 3.32 -10.95 -4.99
C ARG A 22 4.44 -10.92 -3.98
N PHE A 23 4.09 -10.67 -2.71
CA PHE A 23 5.08 -10.75 -1.65
C PHE A 23 5.45 -12.22 -1.40
N PRO A 24 6.74 -12.55 -1.21
CA PRO A 24 7.17 -13.92 -0.94
C PRO A 24 6.62 -14.45 0.38
N HIS A 25 6.40 -13.54 1.34
CA HIS A 25 5.82 -13.82 2.65
C HIS A 25 4.81 -12.73 3.01
N VAL A 26 3.90 -13.04 3.93
CA VAL A 26 2.99 -12.05 4.50
C VAL A 26 3.82 -11.03 5.28
N ILE A 27 3.55 -9.74 5.05
CA ILE A 27 4.15 -8.66 5.81
C ILE A 27 3.17 -8.33 6.94
N GLU A 28 3.60 -8.46 8.18
CA GLU A 28 2.80 -8.06 9.32
C GLU A 28 2.71 -6.53 9.40
N PRO A 29 1.53 -5.98 9.75
CA PRO A 29 1.39 -4.56 10.00
C PRO A 29 2.25 -4.16 11.21
N ASN A 30 2.80 -2.94 11.18
CA ASN A 30 3.59 -2.42 12.30
C ASN A 30 2.77 -2.26 13.59
N PHE A 31 1.45 -2.03 13.45
CA PHE A 31 0.51 -1.88 14.55
C PHE A 31 -0.84 -2.48 14.17
N ILE A 32 -1.52 -3.13 15.12
CA ILE A 32 -2.86 -3.70 14.99
C ILE A 32 -3.67 -3.23 16.20
N ASP A 33 -4.87 -2.70 15.97
CA ASP A 33 -5.82 -2.29 17.02
C ASP A 33 -5.24 -1.33 18.07
N VAL A 34 -4.31 -0.45 17.67
CA VAL A 34 -3.77 0.60 18.53
C VAL A 34 -4.57 1.90 18.39
N ASP A 35 -4.62 2.67 19.48
CA ASP A 35 -5.17 4.01 19.47
C ASP A 35 -4.36 4.90 18.51
N PRO A 36 -4.99 5.56 17.52
CA PRO A 36 -4.31 6.47 16.60
C PRO A 36 -3.45 7.52 17.30
N ASP A 37 -3.86 8.01 18.48
CA ASP A 37 -3.12 9.03 19.24
C ASP A 37 -1.82 8.50 19.86
N THR A 38 -1.62 7.18 19.86
CA THR A 38 -0.39 6.52 20.36
C THR A 38 0.61 6.20 19.25
N LEU A 39 0.24 6.46 18.00
CA LEU A 39 1.13 6.24 16.86
C LEU A 39 2.26 7.29 16.88
N PRO A 40 3.48 6.91 16.45
CA PRO A 40 4.65 7.80 16.51
C PRO A 40 4.66 8.90 15.44
N TYR A 41 3.55 9.15 14.74
CA TYR A 41 3.44 10.06 13.60
C TYR A 41 2.17 10.89 13.62
#